data_AF-A0A2J8KQB5-F1
#
_entry.id   AF-A0A2J8KQB5-F1
#
_cell.length_a   1.000
_cell.length_b   1.000
_cell.length_c   1.000
_cell.angle_alpha   90.00
_cell.angle_beta   90.00
_cell.angle_gamma   90.00
#
_symmetry.space_group_name_H-M   'P 1'
#
loop_
_entity.id
_entity.type
_entity.pdbx_description
1 polymer ?
#
loop_
_entity_poly.entity_id
_entity_poly.type
_entity_poly.pdbx_seq_one_letter_code
_entity_poly.pdbx_strand_id
1 'polypeptide(L)'
;MTVSHCQDACAERSYVYAGLEAGAECYCGNRLPAMSVGLEECNHECKGEKGSVCGAVDRLSVYRVDELQPGSRKRRTATYRGCFRLPENITHAFPSSLIQANVTVETCSGFCSQKEFPLAIL
;
A
#
# COMPACT_ATOMS: atom_id res chain seq x y z
N MET A 1 -5.92 -5.30 5.72
CA MET A 1 -5.63 -4.87 4.34
C MET A 1 -5.93 -6.01 3.38
N THR A 2 -6.59 -5.73 2.25
CA THR A 2 -6.77 -6.66 1.12
C THR A 2 -6.16 -6.05 -0.13
N VAL A 3 -5.88 -6.85 -1.16
CA VAL A 3 -5.36 -6.33 -2.43
C VAL A 3 -6.35 -5.35 -3.05
N SER A 4 -7.63 -5.71 -3.07
CA SER A 4 -8.71 -4.88 -3.61
C SER A 4 -8.86 -3.53 -2.88
N HIS A 5 -8.76 -3.52 -1.56
CA HIS A 5 -8.86 -2.31 -0.76
C HIS A 5 -7.67 -1.37 -1.01
N CYS A 6 -6.46 -1.91 -1.14
CA CYS A 6 -5.30 -1.11 -1.48
C CYS A 6 -5.40 -0.54 -2.90
N GLN A 7 -5.86 -1.35 -3.87
CA GLN A 7 -6.12 -0.87 -5.23
C GLN A 7 -7.15 0.27 -5.27
N ASP A 8 -8.25 0.16 -4.51
CA ASP A 8 -9.27 1.22 -4.42
C ASP A 8 -8.71 2.51 -3.83
N ALA A 9 -7.98 2.41 -2.72
CA ALA A 9 -7.36 3.55 -2.08
C ALA A 9 -6.36 4.26 -3.03
N CYS A 10 -5.65 3.51 -3.86
CA CYS A 10 -4.76 4.09 -4.87
C CYS A 10 -5.53 4.65 -6.08
N ALA A 11 -6.64 4.02 -6.49
CA ALA A 11 -7.51 4.50 -7.56
C ALA A 11 -8.14 5.85 -7.24
N GLU A 12 -8.67 6.02 -6.02
CA GLU A 12 -9.26 7.28 -5.54
C GLU A 12 -8.27 8.46 -5.61
N ARG A 13 -6.98 8.16 -5.51
CA ARG A 13 -5.88 9.13 -5.58
C ARG A 13 -5.22 9.21 -6.96
N SER A 14 -5.82 8.60 -7.97
CA SER A 14 -5.33 8.58 -9.36
C SER A 14 -3.92 7.97 -9.53
N TYR A 15 -3.57 6.97 -8.71
CA TYR A 15 -2.34 6.20 -8.87
C TYR A 15 -2.55 4.95 -9.73
N VAL A 16 -1.53 4.57 -10.51
CA VAL A 16 -1.57 3.43 -11.44
C VAL A 16 -1.21 2.09 -10.78
N TYR A 17 -0.48 2.11 -9.66
CA TYR A 17 -0.01 0.92 -8.96
C TYR A 17 -0.31 0.99 -7.47
N ALA A 18 -0.62 -0.18 -6.92
CA ALA A 18 -0.80 -0.44 -5.51
C ALA A 18 0.25 -1.46 -5.06
N GLY A 19 1.03 -1.13 -4.04
CA GLY A 19 2.03 -2.00 -3.42
C GLY A 19 1.59 -2.40 -2.02
N LEU A 20 1.72 -3.68 -1.67
CA LEU A 20 1.40 -4.18 -0.34
C LEU A 20 2.65 -4.72 0.34
N GLU A 21 2.83 -4.37 1.61
CA GLU A 21 3.96 -4.79 2.44
C GLU A 21 3.45 -5.43 3.75
N ALA A 22 4.23 -6.41 4.23
CA ALA A 22 4.05 -7.05 5.54
C ALA A 22 2.62 -7.53 5.85
N GLY A 23 1.80 -7.82 4.82
CA GLY A 23 0.42 -8.27 4.97
C GLY A 23 -0.60 -7.18 5.35
N ALA A 24 -0.16 -5.95 5.63
CA ALA A 24 -0.99 -4.94 6.28
C ALA A 24 -0.87 -3.54 5.69
N GLU A 25 0.25 -3.21 5.07
CA GLU A 25 0.55 -1.87 4.59
C GLU A 25 0.20 -1.71 3.11
N CYS A 26 -0.11 -0.48 2.71
CA CYS A 26 -0.50 -0.14 1.36
C CYS A 26 0.24 1.11 0.89
N TYR A 27 0.84 1.00 -0.28
CA TYR A 27 1.62 2.03 -0.95
C TYR A 27 1.02 2.29 -2.32
N CYS A 28 1.00 3.55 -2.74
CA CYS A 28 0.51 3.93 -4.06
C CYS A 28 1.63 4.58 -4.88
N GLY A 29 1.65 4.32 -6.18
CA GLY A 29 2.66 4.87 -7.06
C GLY A 29 2.25 4.86 -8.52
N ASN A 30 2.90 5.71 -9.31
CA ASN A 30 2.71 5.78 -10.77
C ASN A 30 3.80 5.04 -11.55
N ARG A 31 4.79 4.51 -10.84
CA ARG A 31 5.92 3.76 -11.41
C ARG A 31 6.15 2.50 -10.59
N LEU A 32 6.61 1.45 -11.25
CA LEU A 32 7.09 0.26 -10.56
C LEU A 32 8.39 0.59 -9.80
N PRO A 33 8.65 -0.04 -8.65
CA PRO A 33 9.95 0.06 -8.00
C PRO A 33 11.06 -0.45 -8.92
N ALA A 34 12.27 0.10 -8.78
CA ALA A 34 13.39 -0.20 -9.66
C ALA A 34 13.95 -1.64 -9.48
N MET A 35 13.83 -2.19 -8.27
CA MET A 35 14.43 -3.47 -7.91
C MET A 35 13.34 -4.54 -7.78
N SER A 36 13.16 -5.34 -8.83
CA SER A 36 12.39 -6.58 -8.76
C SER A 36 13.18 -7.67 -8.05
N VAL A 37 12.51 -8.51 -7.27
CA VAL A 37 13.10 -9.62 -6.55
C VAL A 37 12.30 -10.91 -6.77
N GLY A 38 12.75 -12.02 -6.17
CA GLY A 38 12.06 -13.31 -6.26
C GLY A 38 10.62 -13.23 -5.75
N LEU A 39 9.69 -13.93 -6.40
CA LEU A 39 8.29 -13.93 -5.97
C LEU A 39 8.13 -14.56 -4.58
N GLU A 40 9.00 -15.51 -4.25
CA GLU A 40 9.12 -16.16 -2.96
C GLU A 40 9.47 -15.20 -1.81
N GLU A 41 10.06 -14.04 -2.12
CA GLU A 41 10.35 -13.00 -1.11
C GLU A 41 9.11 -12.20 -0.73
N CYS A 42 8.03 -12.28 -1.51
CA CYS A 42 6.72 -11.74 -1.17
C CYS A 42 5.81 -12.91 -0.79
N ASN A 43 5.91 -13.40 0.43
CA ASN A 43 5.18 -14.58 0.89
C ASN A 43 4.24 -14.31 2.07
N HIS A 44 4.10 -13.07 2.52
CA HIS A 44 3.11 -12.73 3.55
C HIS A 44 1.71 -12.73 2.96
N GLU A 45 0.78 -13.37 3.66
CA GLU A 45 -0.64 -13.30 3.33
C GLU A 45 -1.23 -11.94 3.73
N CYS A 46 -2.23 -11.50 2.96
CA CYS A 46 -3.01 -10.33 3.32
C CYS A 46 -3.83 -10.57 4.59
N LYS A 47 -3.70 -9.70 5.60
CA LYS A 47 -4.45 -9.82 6.86
C LYS A 47 -5.97 -9.86 6.68
N GLY A 48 -6.49 -9.25 5.61
CA GLY A 48 -7.94 -9.19 5.31
C GLY A 48 -8.42 -10.20 4.26
N GLU A 49 -7.51 -10.92 3.59
CA GLU A 49 -7.85 -11.82 2.48
C GLU A 49 -6.86 -12.98 2.43
N LYS A 50 -7.27 -14.13 2.98
CA LYS A 50 -6.42 -15.32 3.00
C LYS A 50 -6.17 -15.84 1.58
N GLY A 51 -4.95 -16.31 1.32
CA GLY A 51 -4.54 -16.81 0.00
C GLY A 51 -4.11 -15.73 -1.00
N SER A 52 -4.26 -14.45 -0.67
CA SER A 52 -3.68 -13.36 -1.45
C SER A 52 -2.31 -12.96 -0.88
N VAL A 53 -1.38 -12.63 -1.78
CA VAL A 53 -0.02 -12.21 -1.41
C VAL A 53 -0.01 -10.70 -1.13
N CYS A 54 0.60 -10.30 -0.02
CA CYS A 54 0.68 -8.92 0.43
C CYS A 54 2.10 -8.55 0.89
N GLY A 55 3.09 -8.88 0.05
CA GLY A 55 4.49 -8.52 0.25
C GLY A 55 5.20 -9.38 1.28
N ALA A 56 6.21 -8.80 1.91
CA ALA A 56 6.87 -9.24 3.14
C ALA A 56 7.54 -8.01 3.78
N VAL A 57 8.33 -8.18 4.84
CA VAL A 57 9.11 -7.07 5.42
C VAL A 57 10.12 -6.55 4.37
N ASP A 58 10.10 -5.24 4.08
CA ASP A 58 10.90 -4.59 3.04
C ASP A 58 10.65 -5.13 1.62
N ARG A 59 9.49 -5.77 1.39
CA ARG A 59 9.11 -6.38 0.11
C ARG A 59 7.69 -5.99 -0.27
N LEU A 60 7.55 -5.39 -1.43
CA LEU A 60 6.29 -4.96 -2.02
C LEU A 60 5.77 -5.97 -3.02
N SER A 61 4.58 -6.51 -2.76
CA SER A 61 3.75 -7.10 -3.80
C SER A 61 3.03 -6.00 -4.55
N VAL A 62 3.37 -5.79 -5.81
CA VAL A 62 2.81 -4.70 -6.62
C VAL A 62 1.73 -5.22 -7.55
N TYR A 63 0.59 -4.53 -7.55
CA TYR A 63 -0.59 -4.78 -8.37
C TYR A 63 -0.90 -3.54 -9.20
N ARG A 64 -1.37 -3.73 -10.42
CA ARG A 64 -1.92 -2.63 -11.22
C ARG A 64 -3.27 -2.22 -10.63
N VAL A 65 -3.50 -0.91 -10.52
CA VAL A 65 -4.81 -0.36 -10.24
C VAL A 65 -5.59 -0.39 -11.56
N ASP A 66 -6.59 -1.24 -11.64
CA ASP A 66 -7.50 -1.24 -12.78
C ASP A 66 -8.63 -0.25 -12.51
N GLU A 67 -8.91 0.62 -13.47
CA GLU A 67 -9.97 1.62 -13.34
C GLU A 67 -11.32 0.93 -13.12
N LEU A 68 -12.07 1.40 -12.12
CA LEU A 68 -13.46 1.02 -11.92
C LEU A 68 -14.28 1.60 -13.07
N GLN A 69 -14.36 0.88 -14.19
CA GLN A 69 -15.27 1.29 -15.25
C GLN A 69 -16.70 1.32 -14.70
N PRO A 70 -17.42 2.45 -14.82
CA PRO A 70 -18.80 2.54 -14.37
C PRO A 70 -19.65 1.57 -15.21
N GLY A 71 -20.03 0.44 -14.60
CA GLY A 71 -20.82 -0.61 -15.23
C GLY A 71 -20.21 -2.02 -15.20
N SER A 72 -18.91 -2.17 -14.90
CA SER A 72 -18.31 -3.50 -14.81
C SER A 72 -18.51 -4.12 -13.41
N ARG A 73 -19.62 -4.84 -13.20
CA ARG A 73 -19.77 -5.83 -12.11
C ARG A 73 -18.88 -7.07 -12.33
N LYS A 74 -17.70 -6.92 -12.94
CA LYS A 74 -16.79 -8.05 -13.16
C LYS A 74 -15.75 -8.06 -12.07
N ARG A 75 -15.71 -9.19 -11.37
CA ARG A 75 -14.67 -9.65 -10.46
C ARG A 75 -13.35 -8.95 -10.79
N ARG A 76 -12.96 -7.99 -9.98
CA ARG A 76 -11.72 -7.23 -10.18
C ARG A 76 -10.57 -8.24 -10.18
N THR A 77 -9.97 -8.43 -11.33
CA THR A 77 -8.76 -9.24 -11.46
C THR A 77 -7.61 -8.39 -10.96
N ALA A 78 -7.11 -8.68 -9.77
CA ALA A 78 -5.90 -8.04 -9.26
C ALA A 78 -4.72 -8.41 -10.17
N THR A 79 -4.33 -7.50 -11.06
CA THR A 79 -3.25 -7.76 -12.00
C THR A 79 -1.90 -7.64 -11.29
N TYR A 80 -1.39 -8.76 -10.78
CA TYR A 80 -0.10 -8.82 -10.11
C TYR A 80 1.06 -8.52 -11.08
N ARG A 81 1.95 -7.62 -10.67
CA ARG A 81 3.11 -7.18 -11.47
C ARG A 81 4.43 -7.74 -10.98
N GLY A 82 4.49 -8.18 -9.72
CA GLY A 82 5.65 -8.86 -9.18
C GLY A 82 5.98 -8.45 -7.75
N CYS A 83 7.07 -9.04 -7.26
CA CYS A 83 7.66 -8.72 -5.97
C CYS A 83 8.81 -7.75 -6.17
N PHE A 84 8.87 -6.71 -5.35
CA PHE A 84 9.85 -5.65 -5.45
C PHE A 84 10.43 -5.32 -4.08
N ARG A 85 11.67 -4.84 -4.05
CA ARG A 85 12.25 -4.28 -2.83
C ARG A 85 11.59 -2.94 -2.53
N LEU A 86 11.23 -2.71 -1.27
CA LEU A 86 10.80 -1.40 -0.81
C LEU A 86 11.96 -0.40 -0.99
N PRO A 87 11.78 0.75 -1.66
CA PRO A 87 12.85 1.73 -1.80
C PRO A 87 13.24 2.31 -0.43
N GLU A 88 14.53 2.32 -0.09
CA GLU A 88 15.04 2.81 1.22
C GLU A 88 14.75 4.31 1.47
N ASN A 89 14.52 5.09 0.41
CA ASN A 89 14.13 6.50 0.49
C ASN A 89 12.60 6.66 0.64
N ILE A 90 12.06 6.14 1.75
CA ILE A 90 10.64 6.22 2.13
C ILE A 90 10.29 7.61 2.70
N THR A 91 11.22 8.56 2.69
CA THR A 91 10.99 9.97 3.06
C THR A 91 9.87 10.64 2.25
N HIS A 92 9.39 10.02 1.17
CA HIS A 92 8.20 10.44 0.44
C HIS A 92 6.89 9.75 0.84
N ALA A 93 6.91 8.63 1.57
CA ALA A 93 5.69 7.98 2.09
C ALA A 93 5.30 8.50 3.48
N PHE A 94 6.28 8.88 4.32
CA PHE A 94 6.06 9.57 5.60
C PHE A 94 7.11 10.68 5.80
N PRO A 95 6.95 11.86 5.18
CA PRO A 95 7.88 12.98 5.34
C PRO A 95 7.79 13.65 6.72
N SER A 96 6.91 13.17 7.61
CA SER A 96 6.63 13.85 8.88
C SER A 96 6.40 12.86 10.01
N SER A 97 7.31 12.83 10.97
CA SER A 97 7.17 12.12 12.24
C SER A 97 6.88 13.12 13.35
N LEU A 98 5.87 12.83 14.18
CA LEU A 98 5.57 13.63 15.37
C LEU A 98 6.26 12.98 16.58
N ILE A 99 7.51 13.38 16.86
CA ILE A 99 8.25 12.92 18.04
C ILE A 99 7.85 13.81 19.22
N GLN A 100 6.74 13.51 19.89
CA GLN A 100 6.34 14.17 21.12
C GLN A 100 6.03 13.13 22.21
N ALA A 101 6.45 13.41 23.44
CA ALA A 101 6.36 12.49 24.58
C ALA A 101 4.91 12.15 25.01
N ASN A 102 3.92 12.90 24.55
CA ASN A 102 2.49 12.77 24.89
C ASN A 102 1.60 12.70 23.64
N VAL A 103 2.02 11.94 22.64
CA VAL A 103 1.15 11.66 21.47
C VAL A 103 -0.04 10.82 21.90
N THR A 104 -1.24 11.29 21.57
CA THR A 104 -2.50 10.55 21.70
C THR A 104 -3.00 10.10 20.33
N VAL A 105 -3.90 9.11 20.31
CA VAL A 105 -4.52 8.62 19.05
C VAL A 105 -5.18 9.76 18.28
N GLU A 106 -5.82 10.69 18.98
CA GLU A 106 -6.52 11.85 18.41
C GLU A 106 -5.55 12.88 17.81
N THR A 107 -4.42 13.14 18.46
CA THR A 107 -3.41 14.08 17.95
C THR A 107 -2.62 13.49 16.79
N CYS A 108 -2.32 12.19 16.83
CA CYS A 108 -1.71 11.47 15.71
C CYS A 108 -2.64 11.44 14.49
N SER A 109 -3.89 11.02 14.66
CA SER A 109 -4.88 10.99 13.57
C SER A 109 -5.20 12.39 13.02
N GLY A 110 -5.27 13.42 13.88
CA GLY A 110 -5.46 14.81 13.47
C GLY A 110 -4.30 15.35 12.64
N PHE A 111 -3.06 15.05 13.02
CA PHE A 111 -1.87 15.42 12.25
C PHE A 111 -1.84 14.76 10.87
N CYS A 112 -2.12 13.45 10.80
CA CYS A 112 -2.22 12.73 9.53
C CYS A 112 -3.35 13.29 8.64
N SER A 113 -4.49 13.63 9.22
CA SER A 113 -5.64 14.19 8.51
C SER A 113 -5.38 15.58 7.94
N GLN A 114 -4.62 16.42 8.64
CA GLN A 114 -4.30 17.79 8.22
C GLN A 114 -3.25 17.85 7.10
N LYS A 115 -2.45 16.80 6.94
CA LYS A 115 -1.40 16.71 5.92
C LYS A 115 -1.79 15.77 4.74
N GLU A 116 -3.06 15.37 4.66
CA GLU A 116 -3.60 14.46 3.63
C GLU A 116 -2.91 13.07 3.60
N PHE A 117 -2.31 12.63 4.72
CA PHE A 117 -1.70 11.31 4.81
C PHE A 117 -2.74 10.24 5.19
N PRO A 118 -2.91 9.16 4.41
CA PRO A 118 -4.06 8.25 4.55
C PRO A 118 -4.05 7.36 5.79
N LEU A 119 -2.91 7.19 6.47
CA LEU A 119 -2.75 6.20 7.53
C LEU A 119 -1.91 6.79 8.66
N ALA A 120 -2.46 6.75 9.88
CA ALA A 120 -1.74 7.02 11.11
C ALA A 120 -1.14 5.71 11.64
N ILE A 121 0.16 5.70 11.88
CA ILE A 121 0.86 4.59 12.57
C ILE A 121 1.13 5.08 13.99
N LEU A 122 0.68 4.30 15.00
CA LEU A 122 0.95 4.55 16.42
C LEU A 122 2.34 4.04 16.82
#